data_AF-A0A521N6H8-F1
#
_entry.id   AF-A0A521N6H8-F1
#
_cell.length_a   1.000
_cell.length_b   1.000
_cell.length_c   1.000
_cell.angle_alpha   90.00
_cell.angle_beta   90.00
_cell.angle_gamma   90.00
#
_symmetry.space_group_name_H-M   'P 1'
#
loop_
_entity.id
_entity.type
_entity.pdbx_description
1 polymer ?
#
loop_
_entity_poly.entity_id
_entity_poly.type
_entity_poly.pdbx_seq_one_letter_code
_entity_poly.pdbx_strand_id
1 'polypeptide(L)'
;MAGGKGILSNQAKTYFKSIEMKKLYKIPVLFLSGVLLLFSTASCTKNTNGPGTINNSDQSLTTISGQIYNFPKDSLNESERKSLLFIREEEKLARDVYTALYTQWGINVFSNISSSEQTHMDAILILLNRYAIADPAGAPGVFVNTTLQSLYHQLVQQGSKSILDAYKVGATIEDLDIYDIENSIEGIDNKDILWVYASLTK
;
A
#
# COMPACT_ATOMS: atom_id res chain seq x y z
N MET A 1 17.60 -21.24 -25.76
CA MET A 1 17.04 -20.09 -25.01
C MET A 1 15.78 -20.56 -24.31
N ALA A 2 15.89 -20.95 -23.04
CA ALA A 2 14.78 -21.52 -22.27
C ALA A 2 14.07 -20.41 -21.47
N GLY A 3 12.75 -20.32 -21.63
CA GLY A 3 11.90 -19.40 -20.88
C GLY A 3 12.01 -19.65 -19.38
N GLY A 4 12.50 -18.64 -18.65
CA GLY A 4 12.60 -18.67 -17.21
C GLY A 4 11.22 -18.56 -16.57
N LYS A 5 10.62 -19.73 -16.24
CA LYS A 5 9.54 -19.80 -15.24
C LYS A 5 10.02 -19.06 -14.00
N GLY A 6 9.34 -17.96 -13.64
CA GLY A 6 9.67 -17.15 -12.47
C GLY A 6 9.59 -18.02 -11.22
N ILE A 7 10.74 -18.35 -10.63
CA ILE A 7 10.80 -19.12 -9.40
C ILE A 7 10.64 -18.12 -8.26
N LEU A 8 9.39 -17.84 -7.88
CA LEU A 8 9.10 -17.21 -6.59
C LEU A 8 9.76 -18.05 -5.47
N SER A 9 10.32 -17.42 -4.42
CA SER A 9 10.87 -18.16 -3.28
C SER A 9 9.77 -18.98 -2.62
N ASN A 10 10.09 -20.09 -1.95
CA ASN A 10 9.06 -20.91 -1.30
C ASN A 10 8.25 -20.12 -0.25
N GLN A 11 8.87 -19.15 0.40
CA GLN A 11 8.22 -18.28 1.39
C GLN A 11 7.25 -17.29 0.71
N ALA A 12 7.66 -16.62 -0.37
CA ALA A 12 6.78 -15.73 -1.11
C ALA A 12 5.67 -16.51 -1.86
N LYS A 13 5.97 -17.69 -2.42
CA LYS A 13 4.95 -18.60 -2.97
C LYS A 13 3.92 -18.98 -1.91
N THR A 14 4.38 -19.28 -0.70
CA THR A 14 3.49 -19.61 0.42
C THR A 14 2.65 -18.40 0.81
N TYR A 15 3.24 -17.21 0.85
CA TYR A 15 2.53 -15.95 1.06
C TYR A 15 1.45 -15.74 0.00
N PHE A 16 1.82 -15.65 -1.28
CA PHE A 16 0.89 -15.54 -2.41
C PHE A 16 -0.19 -16.63 -2.42
N LYS A 17 0.19 -17.89 -2.17
CA LYS A 17 -0.77 -19.00 -2.13
C LYS A 17 -1.73 -18.87 -0.95
N SER A 18 -1.27 -18.38 0.21
CA SER A 18 -2.14 -18.13 1.36
C SER A 18 -3.17 -17.04 1.08
N ILE A 19 -2.80 -16.05 0.27
CA ILE A 19 -3.65 -14.96 -0.19
C ILE A 19 -4.71 -15.49 -1.16
N GLU A 20 -4.30 -16.20 -2.22
CA GLU A 20 -5.19 -16.85 -3.18
C GLU A 20 -6.20 -17.80 -2.50
N MET A 21 -5.74 -18.63 -1.56
CA MET A 21 -6.61 -19.57 -0.84
C MET A 21 -7.67 -18.86 0.03
N LYS A 22 -7.35 -17.69 0.58
CA LYS A 22 -8.27 -16.92 1.42
C LYS A 22 -9.21 -16.03 0.60
N LYS A 23 -8.78 -15.51 -0.57
CA LYS A 23 -9.66 -14.83 -1.54
C LYS A 23 -10.81 -15.76 -1.99
N LEU A 24 -10.52 -17.05 -2.18
CA LEU A 24 -11.54 -18.07 -2.52
C LEU A 24 -12.57 -18.34 -1.40
N TYR A 25 -12.22 -18.12 -0.13
CA TYR A 25 -13.10 -18.38 1.01
C TYR A 25 -14.01 -17.19 1.36
N LYS A 26 -13.60 -15.96 0.97
CA LYS A 26 -14.36 -14.72 1.20
C LYS A 26 -15.37 -14.38 0.08
N ILE A 27 -15.63 -15.27 -0.89
CA ILE A 27 -16.69 -15.04 -1.90
C ILE A 27 -18.04 -15.49 -1.30
N PRO A 28 -18.92 -14.59 -0.83
CA PRO A 28 -20.31 -14.96 -0.67
C PRO A 28 -20.86 -15.23 -2.07
N VAL A 29 -21.27 -16.47 -2.33
CA VAL A 29 -22.08 -16.80 -3.50
C VAL A 29 -23.39 -16.03 -3.34
N LEU A 30 -23.51 -14.89 -4.02
CA LEU A 30 -24.75 -14.13 -4.09
C LEU A 30 -25.09 -13.81 -5.54
N PHE A 31 -26.22 -14.39 -5.93
CA PHE A 31 -26.90 -14.32 -7.22
C PHE A 31 -27.35 -12.88 -7.56
N LEU A 32 -27.12 -12.51 -8.82
CA LEU A 32 -28.07 -11.84 -9.73
C LEU A 32 -28.84 -10.59 -9.24
N SER A 33 -28.48 -9.41 -9.76
CA SER A 33 -29.44 -8.36 -10.19
C SER A 33 -28.70 -7.25 -10.97
N GLY A 34 -29.35 -6.73 -12.01
CA GLY A 34 -28.77 -5.95 -13.09
C GLY A 34 -28.20 -4.58 -12.72
N VAL A 35 -27.10 -4.23 -13.36
CA VAL A 35 -26.53 -2.88 -13.38
C VAL A 35 -27.09 -2.16 -14.62
N LEU A 36 -28.06 -1.28 -14.39
CA LEU A 36 -28.55 -0.32 -15.36
C LEU A 36 -27.61 0.90 -15.33
N LEU A 37 -26.82 1.06 -16.40
CA LEU A 37 -25.91 2.19 -16.62
C LEU A 37 -26.69 3.50 -16.81
N LEU A 38 -26.54 4.43 -15.88
CA LEU A 38 -26.86 5.85 -16.08
C LEU A 38 -25.56 6.66 -15.98
N PHE A 39 -24.99 6.96 -17.15
CA PHE A 39 -23.92 7.94 -17.30
C PHE A 39 -24.49 9.34 -17.07
N SER A 40 -24.02 10.03 -16.02
CA SER A 40 -24.19 11.47 -15.85
C SER A 40 -22.82 12.14 -15.93
N THR A 41 -22.58 12.91 -16.98
CA THR A 41 -21.35 13.68 -17.16
C THR A 41 -21.46 15.00 -16.38
N ALA A 42 -20.72 15.10 -15.28
CA ALA A 42 -20.53 16.37 -14.58
C ALA A 42 -19.41 17.18 -15.25
N SER A 43 -19.76 18.37 -15.76
CA SER A 43 -18.81 19.38 -16.24
C SER A 43 -17.99 19.94 -15.08
N CYS A 44 -16.66 19.97 -15.22
CA CYS A 44 -15.77 20.66 -14.30
C CYS A 44 -15.47 22.07 -14.82
N THR A 45 -15.86 23.09 -14.04
CA THR A 45 -15.44 24.49 -14.23
C THR A 45 -14.07 24.69 -13.58
N LYS A 46 -13.09 25.11 -14.38
CA LYS A 46 -11.72 25.40 -13.92
C LYS A 46 -11.65 26.85 -13.42
N ASN A 47 -11.57 27.06 -12.11
CA ASN A 47 -11.27 28.38 -11.54
C ASN A 47 -9.76 28.49 -11.29
N THR A 48 -9.13 29.49 -11.87
CA THR A 48 -7.70 29.79 -11.76
C THR A 48 -7.48 30.86 -10.70
N ASN A 49 -6.71 30.58 -9.65
CA ASN A 49 -6.11 31.60 -8.79
C ASN A 49 -4.67 31.21 -8.44
N GLY A 50 -3.81 32.24 -8.42
CA GLY A 50 -2.36 32.21 -8.53
C GLY A 50 -1.54 31.72 -7.32
N PRO A 51 -0.21 31.96 -7.32
CA PRO A 51 0.76 31.07 -6.72
C PRO A 51 1.10 31.44 -5.28
N GLY A 52 0.86 30.50 -4.37
CA GLY A 52 1.66 30.30 -3.17
C GLY A 52 2.25 28.91 -3.26
N THR A 53 3.56 28.79 -3.49
CA THR A 53 4.26 27.50 -3.46
C THR A 53 4.38 27.05 -2.02
N ILE A 54 3.30 26.48 -1.51
CA ILE A 54 3.30 25.63 -0.33
C ILE A 54 3.34 24.21 -0.90
N ASN A 55 4.33 23.41 -0.49
CA ASN A 55 4.44 22.04 -0.97
C ASN A 55 3.14 21.29 -0.63
N ASN A 56 2.42 20.82 -1.65
CA ASN A 56 1.12 20.16 -1.47
C ASN A 56 1.22 18.94 -0.52
N SER A 57 2.38 18.29 -0.45
CA SER A 57 2.65 17.16 0.45
C SER A 57 2.67 17.55 1.94
N ASP A 58 3.27 18.70 2.27
CA ASP A 58 3.42 19.16 3.67
C ASP A 58 2.07 19.59 4.29
N GLN A 59 1.21 20.21 3.47
CA GLN A 59 -0.17 20.53 3.85
C GLN A 59 -1.03 19.25 3.98
N SER A 60 -0.79 18.25 3.14
CA SER A 60 -1.47 16.96 3.21
C SER A 60 -1.14 16.22 4.52
N LEU A 61 0.15 16.11 4.86
CA LEU A 61 0.61 15.44 6.09
C LEU A 61 0.15 16.17 7.36
N THR A 62 0.15 17.50 7.36
CA THR A 62 -0.40 18.30 8.47
C THR A 62 -1.89 18.02 8.66
N THR A 63 -2.64 17.90 7.56
CA THR A 63 -4.07 17.57 7.59
C THR A 63 -4.31 16.16 8.12
N ILE A 64 -3.56 15.17 7.61
CA ILE A 64 -3.63 13.77 8.06
C ILE A 64 -3.32 13.68 9.55
N SER A 65 -2.24 14.32 10.00
CA SER A 65 -1.87 14.37 11.41
C SER A 65 -2.98 14.99 12.25
N GLY A 66 -3.52 16.15 11.86
CA GLY A 66 -4.63 16.79 12.57
C GLY A 66 -5.86 15.88 12.70
N GLN A 67 -6.22 15.14 11.64
CA GLN A 67 -7.33 14.19 11.70
C GLN A 67 -7.05 13.01 12.63
N ILE A 68 -5.85 12.40 12.56
CA ILE A 68 -5.46 11.31 13.46
C ILE A 68 -5.57 11.75 14.93
N TYR A 69 -5.11 12.97 15.25
CA TYR A 69 -5.14 13.48 16.62
C TYR A 69 -6.54 13.89 17.12
N ASN A 70 -7.53 14.00 16.24
CA ASN A 70 -8.93 14.22 16.62
C ASN A 70 -9.63 12.96 17.14
N PHE A 71 -9.10 11.78 16.88
CA PHE A 71 -9.61 10.55 17.47
C PHE A 71 -9.10 10.37 18.90
N PRO A 72 -9.88 9.71 19.79
CA PRO A 72 -9.39 9.26 21.09
C PRO A 72 -8.12 8.41 20.92
N LYS A 73 -7.18 8.52 21.86
CA LYS A 73 -6.03 7.63 21.94
C LYS A 73 -6.37 6.49 22.88
N ASP A 74 -6.90 5.41 22.33
CA ASP A 74 -7.23 4.19 23.06
C ASP A 74 -5.96 3.32 23.24
N SER A 75 -6.05 2.25 24.03
CA SER A 75 -4.91 1.37 24.29
C SER A 75 -4.64 0.45 23.10
N LEU A 76 -3.38 0.33 22.69
CA LEU A 76 -3.00 -0.55 21.58
C LEU A 76 -2.95 -2.02 22.00
N ASN A 77 -3.71 -2.87 21.32
CA ASN A 77 -3.65 -4.32 21.49
C ASN A 77 -2.49 -4.95 20.66
N GLU A 78 -2.22 -6.24 20.86
CA GLU A 78 -1.10 -6.91 20.17
C GLU A 78 -1.32 -7.03 18.65
N SER A 79 -2.55 -7.28 18.21
CA SER A 79 -2.91 -7.38 16.79
C SER A 79 -2.70 -6.06 16.07
N GLU A 80 -3.12 -4.95 16.67
CA GLU A 80 -2.93 -3.60 16.13
C GLU A 80 -1.44 -3.25 16.04
N ARG A 81 -0.67 -3.54 17.09
CA ARG A 81 0.79 -3.33 17.08
C ARG A 81 1.46 -4.08 15.93
N LYS A 82 1.12 -5.36 15.77
CA LYS A 82 1.69 -6.21 14.69
C LYS A 82 1.28 -5.67 13.32
N SER A 83 0.02 -5.27 13.18
CA SER A 83 -0.51 -4.73 11.94
C SER A 83 0.20 -3.42 11.56
N LEU A 84 0.35 -2.46 12.48
CA LEU A 84 1.04 -1.20 12.19
C LEU A 84 2.48 -1.41 11.73
N LEU A 85 3.21 -2.32 12.37
CA LEU A 85 4.58 -2.66 11.99
C LEU A 85 4.63 -3.32 10.61
N PHE A 86 3.68 -4.20 10.32
CA PHE A 86 3.59 -4.90 9.04
C PHE A 86 3.25 -3.93 7.89
N ILE A 87 2.15 -3.17 8.02
CA ILE A 87 1.71 -2.22 7.00
C ILE A 87 2.78 -1.14 6.76
N ARG A 88 3.49 -0.67 7.81
CA ARG A 88 4.62 0.25 7.63
C ARG A 88 5.68 -0.29 6.66
N GLU A 89 6.01 -1.56 6.76
CA GLU A 89 7.01 -2.19 5.89
C GLU A 89 6.43 -2.61 4.54
N GLU A 90 5.13 -2.89 4.44
CA GLU A 90 4.44 -3.21 3.19
C GLU A 90 4.32 -2.00 2.26
N GLU A 91 3.93 -0.84 2.80
CA GLU A 91 3.94 0.44 2.08
C GLU A 91 5.36 0.80 1.61
N LYS A 92 6.36 0.52 2.47
CA LYS A 92 7.78 0.66 2.10
C LYS A 92 8.17 -0.28 0.96
N LEU A 93 7.67 -1.51 0.95
CA LEU A 93 7.90 -2.47 -0.13
C LEU A 93 7.36 -1.90 -1.44
N ALA A 94 6.13 -1.39 -1.45
CA ALA A 94 5.51 -0.75 -2.61
C ALA A 94 6.38 0.41 -3.12
N ARG A 95 6.69 1.37 -2.25
CA ARG A 95 7.54 2.54 -2.56
C ARG A 95 8.89 2.14 -3.16
N ASP A 96 9.58 1.20 -2.52
CA ASP A 96 10.95 0.82 -2.89
C ASP A 96 10.95 0.04 -4.21
N VAL A 97 9.95 -0.83 -4.45
CA VAL A 97 9.80 -1.52 -5.76
C VAL A 97 9.51 -0.52 -6.87
N TYR A 98 8.56 0.39 -6.68
CA TYR A 98 8.25 1.41 -7.69
C TYR A 98 9.44 2.33 -7.98
N THR A 99 10.22 2.69 -6.96
CA THR A 99 11.46 3.44 -7.13
C THR A 99 12.49 2.68 -7.96
N ALA A 100 12.66 1.38 -7.70
CA ALA A 100 13.55 0.52 -8.49
C ALA A 100 13.06 0.38 -9.94
N LEU A 101 11.77 0.21 -10.17
CA LEU A 101 11.18 0.12 -11.52
C LEU A 101 11.24 1.45 -12.27
N TYR A 102 11.08 2.58 -11.58
CA TYR A 102 11.32 3.89 -12.18
C TYR A 102 12.77 4.04 -12.63
N THR A 103 13.72 3.65 -11.79
CA THR A 103 15.15 3.68 -12.13
C THR A 103 15.45 2.81 -13.35
N GLN A 104 14.81 1.64 -13.44
CA GLN A 104 15.01 0.69 -14.54
C GLN A 104 14.37 1.16 -15.86
N TRP A 105 13.17 1.75 -15.82
CA TRP A 105 12.36 1.98 -17.02
C TRP A 105 12.12 3.46 -17.37
N GLY A 106 12.35 4.39 -16.44
CA GLY A 106 12.17 5.83 -16.63
C GLY A 106 10.70 6.27 -16.80
N ILE A 107 9.74 5.46 -16.39
CA ILE A 107 8.31 5.70 -16.63
C ILE A 107 7.70 6.45 -15.46
N ASN A 108 7.20 7.66 -15.71
CA ASN A 108 6.68 8.57 -14.69
C ASN A 108 5.60 7.96 -13.78
N VAL A 109 4.81 7.01 -14.26
CA VAL A 109 3.79 6.35 -13.42
C VAL A 109 4.41 5.71 -12.18
N PHE A 110 5.59 5.06 -12.30
CA PHE A 110 6.27 4.46 -11.16
C PHE A 110 6.78 5.51 -10.17
N SER A 111 7.28 6.65 -10.65
CA SER A 111 7.71 7.76 -9.76
C SER A 111 6.53 8.43 -9.06
N ASN A 112 5.39 8.55 -9.75
CA ASN A 112 4.20 9.15 -9.16
C ASN A 112 3.62 8.25 -8.08
N ILE A 113 3.53 6.94 -8.36
CA ILE A 113 3.02 5.97 -7.38
C ILE A 113 3.99 5.86 -6.20
N SER A 114 5.31 5.78 -6.40
CA SER A 114 6.25 5.78 -5.26
C SER A 114 6.14 7.02 -4.38
N SER A 115 5.77 8.18 -4.94
CA SER A 115 5.48 9.39 -4.15
C SER A 115 4.17 9.28 -3.36
N SER A 116 3.18 8.55 -3.88
CA SER A 116 1.95 8.20 -3.14
C SER A 116 2.26 7.26 -1.98
N GLU A 117 3.04 6.21 -2.23
CA GLU A 117 3.45 5.25 -1.18
C GLU A 117 4.26 5.90 -0.06
N GLN A 118 5.02 6.95 -0.37
CA GLN A 118 5.68 7.74 0.67
C GLN A 118 4.65 8.42 1.60
N THR A 119 3.54 8.91 1.05
CA THR A 119 2.46 9.51 1.85
C THR A 119 1.77 8.47 2.73
N HIS A 120 1.54 7.26 2.21
CA HIS A 120 1.00 6.13 2.97
C HIS A 120 1.91 5.74 4.13
N MET A 121 3.20 5.56 3.83
CA MET A 121 4.25 5.36 4.81
C MET A 121 4.19 6.42 5.92
N ASP A 122 4.14 7.70 5.56
CA ASP A 122 4.14 8.79 6.53
C ASP A 122 2.88 8.79 7.41
N ALA A 123 1.71 8.44 6.85
CA ALA A 123 0.48 8.28 7.63
C ALA A 123 0.62 7.20 8.72
N ILE A 124 1.22 6.05 8.38
CA ILE A 124 1.51 4.99 9.37
C ILE A 124 2.56 5.46 10.39
N LEU A 125 3.59 6.18 9.96
CA LEU A 125 4.61 6.71 10.88
C LEU A 125 4.02 7.64 11.94
N ILE A 126 3.01 8.44 11.58
CA ILE A 126 2.28 9.28 12.55
C ILE A 126 1.64 8.40 13.64
N LEU A 127 1.02 7.28 13.28
CA LEU A 127 0.46 6.33 14.24
C LEU A 127 1.56 5.66 15.09
N LEU A 128 2.66 5.20 14.49
CA LEU A 128 3.79 4.62 15.23
C LEU A 128 4.31 5.59 16.29
N ASN A 129 4.51 6.86 15.91
CA ASN A 129 4.94 7.91 16.83
C ASN A 129 3.90 8.17 17.93
N ARG A 130 2.62 8.27 17.57
CA ARG A 130 1.51 8.48 18.52
C ARG A 130 1.45 7.38 19.58
N TYR A 131 1.72 6.14 19.19
CA TYR A 131 1.72 4.96 20.07
C TYR A 131 3.11 4.61 20.65
N ALA A 132 4.12 5.46 20.43
CA ALA A 132 5.51 5.26 20.89
C ALA A 132 6.09 3.89 20.47
N ILE A 133 5.88 3.51 19.22
CA ILE A 133 6.39 2.29 18.59
C ILE A 133 7.62 2.66 17.77
N ALA A 134 8.70 1.87 17.88
CA ALA A 134 9.88 2.06 17.05
C ALA A 134 9.55 1.79 15.57
N ASP A 135 10.00 2.67 14.68
CA ASP A 135 9.81 2.53 13.23
C ASP A 135 10.68 1.39 12.67
N PRO A 136 10.09 0.35 12.03
CA PRO A 136 10.86 -0.73 11.41
C PRO A 136 11.46 -0.32 10.06
N ALA A 137 11.07 0.81 9.46
CA ALA A 137 11.51 1.22 8.15
C ALA A 137 13.03 1.52 8.12
N GLY A 138 13.79 0.59 7.54
CA GLY A 138 15.22 0.74 7.30
C GLY A 138 15.57 1.47 6.00
N ALA A 139 16.80 1.27 5.53
CA ALA A 139 17.28 1.78 4.25
C ALA A 139 16.46 1.24 3.05
N PRO A 140 16.50 1.90 1.88
CA PRO A 140 15.84 1.41 0.67
C PRO A 140 16.20 -0.04 0.34
N GLY A 141 15.19 -0.87 0.08
CA GLY A 141 15.36 -2.30 -0.20
C GLY A 141 15.75 -3.18 0.98
N VAL A 142 15.82 -2.64 2.20
CA VAL A 142 16.10 -3.37 3.44
C VAL A 142 14.85 -3.42 4.33
N PHE A 143 14.49 -4.61 4.79
CA PHE A 143 13.30 -4.90 5.59
C PHE A 143 13.65 -5.75 6.80
N VAL A 144 13.00 -5.47 7.94
CA VAL A 144 13.06 -6.28 9.16
C VAL A 144 12.25 -7.56 8.94
N ASN A 145 11.07 -7.45 8.33
CA ASN A 145 10.26 -8.61 7.96
C ASN A 145 10.91 -9.39 6.79
N THR A 146 11.36 -10.61 7.07
CA THR A 146 12.06 -11.47 6.10
C THR A 146 11.17 -11.92 4.93
N THR A 147 9.85 -11.99 5.14
CA THR A 147 8.88 -12.25 4.06
C THR A 147 8.86 -11.08 3.08
N LEU A 148 8.76 -9.85 3.59
CA LEU A 148 8.77 -8.63 2.76
C LEU A 148 10.13 -8.42 2.09
N GLN A 149 11.23 -8.71 2.78
CA GLN A 149 12.58 -8.70 2.17
C GLN A 149 12.65 -9.66 0.96
N SER A 150 12.14 -10.87 1.12
CA SER A 150 12.12 -11.87 0.06
C SER A 150 11.22 -11.45 -1.10
N LEU A 151 10.09 -10.80 -0.80
CA LEU A 151 9.13 -10.32 -1.77
C LEU A 151 9.69 -9.15 -2.58
N TYR A 152 10.37 -8.19 -1.93
CA TYR A 152 11.08 -7.09 -2.59
C TYR A 152 12.02 -7.59 -3.69
N HIS A 153 12.92 -8.51 -3.35
CA HIS A 153 13.87 -9.06 -4.31
C HIS A 153 13.18 -9.71 -5.51
N GLN A 154 12.05 -10.40 -5.28
CA GLN A 154 11.31 -11.08 -6.35
C GLN A 154 10.56 -10.12 -7.24
N LEU A 155 9.88 -9.13 -6.68
CA LEU A 155 9.13 -8.14 -7.43
C LEU A 155 10.05 -7.28 -8.28
N VAL A 156 11.18 -6.82 -7.73
CA VAL A 156 12.20 -6.09 -8.51
C VAL A 156 12.76 -6.97 -9.62
N GLN A 157 13.12 -8.23 -9.32
CA GLN A 157 13.63 -9.16 -10.34
C GLN A 157 12.59 -9.42 -11.45
N GLN A 158 11.32 -9.62 -11.10
CA GLN A 158 10.26 -9.88 -12.05
C GLN A 158 9.97 -8.65 -12.91
N GLY A 159 9.80 -7.48 -12.29
CA GLY A 159 9.48 -6.23 -12.99
C GLY A 159 10.64 -5.70 -13.83
N SER A 160 11.88 -6.13 -13.58
CA SER A 160 13.04 -5.79 -14.41
C SER A 160 13.13 -6.58 -15.71
N LYS A 161 12.30 -7.63 -15.91
CA LYS A 161 12.36 -8.48 -17.12
C LYS A 161 11.83 -7.77 -18.36
N SER A 162 10.71 -7.06 -18.21
CA SER A 162 10.07 -6.31 -19.28
C SER A 162 9.16 -5.24 -18.69
N ILE A 163 8.84 -4.21 -19.47
CA ILE A 163 7.86 -3.19 -19.09
C ILE A 163 6.48 -3.80 -18.75
N LEU A 164 6.05 -4.85 -19.47
CA LEU A 164 4.81 -5.54 -19.18
C LEU A 164 4.86 -6.26 -17.83
N ASP A 165 5.99 -6.88 -17.50
CA ASP A 165 6.18 -7.49 -16.18
C ASP A 165 6.24 -6.43 -15.06
N ALA A 166 6.80 -5.24 -15.34
CA ALA A 166 6.80 -4.12 -14.40
C ALA A 166 5.38 -3.66 -14.05
N TYR A 167 4.50 -3.51 -15.04
CA TYR A 167 3.09 -3.17 -14.79
C TYR A 167 2.34 -4.27 -14.04
N LYS A 168 2.61 -5.55 -14.35
CA LYS A 168 2.05 -6.67 -13.59
C LYS A 168 2.52 -6.66 -12.14
N VAL A 169 3.79 -6.36 -11.90
CA VAL A 169 4.33 -6.20 -10.55
C VAL A 169 3.62 -5.08 -9.80
N GLY A 170 3.40 -3.93 -10.44
CA GLY A 170 2.61 -2.85 -9.85
C GLY A 170 1.22 -3.31 -9.44
N ALA A 171 0.44 -3.87 -10.37
CA ALA A 171 -0.89 -4.41 -10.04
C ALA A 171 -0.86 -5.49 -8.94
N THR A 172 0.20 -6.30 -8.90
CA THR A 172 0.39 -7.31 -7.85
C THR A 172 0.60 -6.67 -6.48
N ILE A 173 1.33 -5.55 -6.40
CA ILE A 173 1.56 -4.83 -5.14
C ILE A 173 0.23 -4.27 -4.62
N GLU A 174 -0.55 -3.60 -5.46
CA GLU A 174 -1.85 -3.03 -5.06
C GLU A 174 -2.83 -4.13 -4.59
N ASP A 175 -2.86 -5.28 -5.29
CA ASP A 175 -3.72 -6.42 -4.93
C ASP A 175 -3.32 -7.07 -3.59
N LEU A 176 -2.04 -6.97 -3.21
CA LEU A 176 -1.53 -7.45 -1.93
C LEU A 176 -1.88 -6.47 -0.82
N ASP A 177 -1.59 -5.19 -1.02
CA ASP A 177 -1.80 -4.12 -0.06
C ASP A 177 -3.28 -4.06 0.40
N ILE A 178 -4.21 -4.01 -0.56
CA ILE A 178 -5.66 -4.03 -0.28
C ILE A 178 -6.03 -5.27 0.53
N TYR A 179 -5.52 -6.44 0.12
CA TYR A 179 -5.84 -7.70 0.79
C TYR A 179 -5.33 -7.72 2.24
N ASP A 180 -4.10 -7.29 2.49
CA ASP A 180 -3.49 -7.35 3.81
C ASP A 180 -4.10 -6.31 4.76
N ILE A 181 -4.45 -5.13 4.24
CA ILE A 181 -5.23 -4.14 4.98
C ILE A 181 -6.62 -4.69 5.34
N GLU A 182 -7.37 -5.23 4.38
CA GLU A 182 -8.71 -5.80 4.62
C GLU A 182 -8.73 -6.98 5.60
N ASN A 183 -7.63 -7.73 5.70
CA ASN A 183 -7.53 -8.80 6.70
C ASN A 183 -7.05 -8.31 8.06
N SER A 184 -6.36 -7.18 8.11
CA SER A 184 -5.90 -6.61 9.36
C SER A 184 -7.03 -5.96 10.17
N ILE A 185 -8.03 -5.36 9.50
CA ILE A 185 -9.12 -4.61 10.16
C ILE A 185 -9.99 -5.45 11.10
N GLU A 186 -10.10 -6.78 10.90
CA GLU A 186 -10.91 -7.66 11.75
C GLU A 186 -10.42 -7.69 13.22
N GLY A 187 -9.16 -7.31 13.48
CA GLY A 187 -8.54 -7.31 14.81
C GLY A 187 -8.26 -5.91 15.38
N ILE A 188 -8.81 -4.84 14.78
CA ILE A 188 -8.50 -3.45 15.11
C ILE A 188 -9.78 -2.76 15.58
N ASP A 189 -9.72 -2.13 16.75
CA ASP A 189 -10.82 -1.32 17.32
C ASP A 189 -10.43 0.16 17.51
N ASN A 190 -9.14 0.49 17.49
CA ASN A 190 -8.68 1.87 17.51
C ASN A 190 -9.12 2.63 16.25
N LYS A 191 -9.91 3.68 16.48
CA LYS A 191 -10.55 4.46 15.41
C LYS A 191 -9.55 5.25 14.56
N ASP A 192 -8.44 5.69 15.14
CA ASP A 192 -7.38 6.36 14.38
C ASP A 192 -6.71 5.39 13.39
N ILE A 193 -6.42 4.16 13.81
CA ILE A 193 -5.86 3.12 12.94
C ILE A 193 -6.83 2.77 11.82
N LEU A 194 -8.10 2.51 12.14
CA LEU A 194 -9.13 2.20 11.12
C LEU A 194 -9.30 3.34 10.11
N TRP A 195 -9.25 4.59 10.58
CA TRP A 195 -9.36 5.74 9.69
C TRP A 195 -8.17 5.85 8.73
N VAL A 196 -6.95 5.64 9.21
CA VAL A 196 -5.76 5.62 8.35
C VAL A 196 -5.84 4.47 7.36
N TYR A 197 -6.19 3.25 7.80
CA TYR A 197 -6.25 2.09 6.90
C TYR A 197 -7.28 2.27 5.79
N ALA A 198 -8.43 2.86 6.11
CA ALA A 198 -9.44 3.22 5.12
C ALA A 198 -9.01 4.37 4.19
N SER A 199 -7.88 5.02 4.43
CA SER A 199 -7.31 6.04 3.53
C SER A 199 -6.23 5.49 2.60
N LEU A 200 -5.63 4.35 2.93
CA LEU A 200 -4.59 3.68 2.13
C LEU A 200 -5.19 2.92 0.94
N THR A 201 -6.41 2.40 1.09
CA THR A 201 -7.09 1.60 0.06
C THR A 201 -7.96 2.41 -0.92
N LYS A 202 -7.75 3.72 -1.04
CA LYS A 202 -8.61 4.65 -1.79
C LYS A 202 -8.02 5.17 -3.09
#